data_AF-A0A8D8DGQ9-F1
#
_entry.id   AF-A0A8D8DGQ9-F1
#
_cell.length_a   1.000
_cell.length_b   1.000
_cell.length_c   1.000
_cell.angle_alpha   90.00
_cell.angle_beta   90.00
_cell.angle_gamma   90.00
#
_symmetry.space_group_name_H-M   'P 1'
#
loop_
_entity.id
_entity.type
_entity.pdbx_description
1 polymer ?
#
loop_
_entity_poly.entity_id
_entity_poly.type
_entity_poly.pdbx_seq_one_letter_code
_entity_poly.pdbx_strand_id
1 'polypeptide(L)'
;IYRAFINNQVPQLWHSKGFLSTKSLGSWIFDFQQRIEYVQSWFNDGLPISSWICGLFFPQSFLTGTLQTYSRKNNIPIDTLRFDFDIMNCTLNQQVIYERRIRGQKSNSLFEDLKVPDYGIL
;
A
#
# COMPACT_ATOMS: atom_id res chain seq x y z
N ILE A 1 -19.14 19.28 -9.77
CA ILE A 1 -19.23 17.78 -9.76
C ILE A 1 -19.75 17.27 -11.09
N TYR A 2 -20.98 17.58 -11.51
CA TYR A 2 -21.59 17.09 -12.76
C TYR A 2 -20.70 17.23 -14.02
N ARG A 3 -20.14 18.43 -14.28
CA ARG A 3 -19.24 18.67 -15.42
C ARG A 3 -17.99 17.78 -15.39
N ALA A 4 -17.41 17.55 -14.20
CA ALA A 4 -16.23 16.70 -14.06
C ALA A 4 -16.54 15.26 -14.42
N PHE A 5 -17.70 14.74 -14.00
CA PHE A 5 -18.14 13.38 -14.34
C PHE A 5 -18.36 13.19 -15.84
N ILE A 6 -19.02 14.13 -16.51
CA ILE A 6 -19.19 14.09 -17.98
C ILE A 6 -17.83 14.07 -18.70
N ASN A 7 -16.86 14.81 -18.17
CA ASN A 7 -15.53 14.92 -18.75
C ASN A 7 -14.55 13.84 -18.28
N ASN A 8 -15.00 12.80 -17.56
CA ASN A 8 -14.16 11.75 -16.99
C ASN A 8 -13.02 12.29 -16.10
N GLN A 9 -13.30 13.35 -15.34
CA GLN A 9 -12.39 14.02 -14.42
C GLN A 9 -12.81 13.80 -12.96
N VAL A 10 -11.83 13.69 -12.08
CA VAL A 10 -12.06 13.67 -10.63
C VAL A 10 -12.55 15.04 -10.19
N PRO A 11 -13.67 15.17 -9.46
CA PRO A 11 -14.14 16.46 -8.98
C PRO A 11 -13.12 17.13 -8.05
N GLN A 12 -12.87 18.43 -8.26
CA GLN A 12 -11.95 19.23 -7.42
C GLN A 12 -12.25 19.13 -5.92
N LEU A 13 -13.52 19.03 -5.54
CA LEU A 13 -13.94 18.86 -4.15
C LEU A 13 -13.32 17.63 -3.48
N TRP A 14 -13.06 16.57 -4.24
CA TRP A 14 -12.48 15.33 -3.72
C TRP A 14 -10.97 15.43 -3.53
N HIS A 15 -10.27 16.34 -4.20
CA HIS A 15 -8.80 16.46 -4.11
C HIS A 15 -8.32 16.73 -2.69
N SER A 16 -9.10 17.45 -1.88
CA SER A 16 -8.72 17.76 -0.48
C SER A 16 -8.79 16.54 0.46
N LYS A 17 -9.51 15.49 0.07
CA LYS A 17 -9.74 14.27 0.87
C LYS A 17 -9.20 13.01 0.19
N GLY A 18 -8.97 13.07 -1.11
CA GLY A 18 -8.46 12.00 -1.94
C GLY A 18 -6.94 12.00 -2.01
N PHE A 19 -6.40 10.90 -2.51
CA PHE A 19 -4.97 10.76 -2.75
C PHE A 19 -4.55 11.54 -4.00
N LEU A 20 -3.29 11.98 -4.03
CA LEU A 20 -2.70 12.68 -5.16
C LEU A 20 -2.71 11.78 -6.40
N SER A 21 -3.33 12.24 -7.48
CA SER A 21 -3.47 11.47 -8.71
C SER A 21 -3.76 12.37 -9.91
N THR A 22 -3.26 11.97 -11.07
CA THR A 22 -3.55 12.57 -12.38
C THR A 22 -4.41 11.63 -13.25
N LYS A 23 -4.92 10.54 -12.67
CA LYS A 23 -5.74 9.54 -13.37
C LYS A 23 -7.10 10.13 -13.78
N SER A 24 -7.66 9.60 -14.86
CA SER A 24 -9.07 9.84 -15.22
C SER A 24 -10.01 9.29 -14.14
N LEU A 25 -11.26 9.75 -14.11
CA LEU A 25 -12.23 9.37 -13.07
C LEU A 25 -12.38 7.84 -12.96
N GLY A 26 -12.55 7.14 -14.08
CA GLY A 26 -12.68 5.68 -14.06
C GLY A 26 -11.46 4.98 -13.44
N SER A 27 -10.25 5.37 -13.86
CA SER A 27 -9.01 4.82 -13.31
C SER A 27 -8.76 5.26 -11.86
N TRP A 28 -9.22 6.44 -11.46
CA TRP A 28 -9.14 6.93 -10.09
C TRP A 28 -10.05 6.13 -9.15
N ILE A 29 -11.29 5.83 -9.57
CA ILE A 29 -12.22 4.99 -8.81
C ILE A 29 -11.65 3.58 -8.63
N PHE A 30 -11.08 3.01 -9.69
CA PHE A 30 -10.46 1.68 -9.61
C PHE A 30 -9.24 1.66 -8.66
N ASP A 31 -8.41 2.70 -8.68
CA ASP A 31 -7.30 2.85 -7.72
C ASP A 31 -7.81 3.01 -6.28
N PHE A 32 -8.91 3.77 -6.09
CA PHE A 32 -9.53 3.96 -4.80
C PHE A 32 -10.09 2.65 -4.22
N GLN A 33 -10.73 1.82 -5.05
CA GLN A 33 -11.21 0.49 -4.65
C GLN A 33 -10.06 -0.42 -4.19
N GLN A 34 -8.93 -0.42 -4.92
CA GLN A 34 -7.74 -1.18 -4.53
C GLN A 34 -7.17 -0.70 -3.19
N ARG A 35 -7.17 0.61 -2.92
CA ARG A 35 -6.70 1.17 -1.64
C ARG A 35 -7.60 0.77 -0.48
N ILE A 36 -8.92 0.81 -0.66
CA ILE A 36 -9.89 0.36 0.34
C ILE A 36 -9.67 -1.12 0.64
N GLU A 37 -9.57 -1.94 -0.40
CA GLU A 37 -9.35 -3.38 -0.25
C GLU A 37 -8.04 -3.68 0.48
N TYR A 38 -6.95 -3.00 0.12
CA TYR A 38 -5.67 -3.14 0.80
C TYR A 38 -5.78 -2.88 2.31
N VAL A 39 -6.39 -1.75 2.71
CA VAL A 39 -6.57 -1.41 4.14
C VAL A 39 -7.49 -2.41 4.85
N GLN A 40 -8.58 -2.83 4.19
CA GLN A 40 -9.50 -3.82 4.75
C GLN A 40 -8.81 -5.17 4.96
N SER A 41 -7.97 -5.59 4.01
CA SER A 41 -7.22 -6.82 4.11
C SER A 41 -6.19 -6.78 5.24
N TRP A 42 -5.49 -5.65 5.42
CA TRP A 42 -4.58 -5.45 6.54
C TRP A 42 -5.35 -5.52 7.88
N PHE A 43 -6.53 -4.90 7.96
CA PHE A 43 -7.37 -4.97 9.16
C PHE A 43 -7.80 -6.41 9.49
N ASN A 44 -8.18 -7.19 8.49
CA ASN A 44 -8.69 -8.56 8.69
C ASN A 44 -7.57 -9.59 8.94
N ASP A 45 -6.49 -9.53 8.16
CA ASP A 45 -5.47 -10.59 8.09
C ASP A 45 -4.19 -10.24 8.85
N GLY A 46 -4.07 -8.99 9.32
CA GLY A 46 -2.84 -8.47 9.92
C GLY A 46 -1.87 -7.91 8.88
N LEU A 47 -0.64 -7.60 9.32
CA LEU A 47 0.37 -6.94 8.48
C LEU A 47 0.64 -7.81 7.23
N PRO A 48 0.51 -7.25 6.01
CA PRO A 48 0.76 -8.02 4.79
C PRO A 48 2.24 -8.39 4.69
N ILE A 49 2.53 -9.47 3.94
CA ILE A 49 3.92 -9.83 3.63
C ILE A 49 4.59 -8.67 2.91
N SER A 50 4.01 -8.13 1.85
CA SER A 50 4.50 -6.89 1.23
C SER A 50 3.49 -5.75 1.32
N SER A 51 3.98 -4.58 1.73
CA SER A 51 3.16 -3.39 1.93
C SER A 51 3.08 -2.53 0.66
N TRP A 52 1.87 -2.17 0.22
CA TRP A 52 1.69 -1.27 -0.92
C TRP A 52 1.88 0.20 -0.50
N ILE A 53 3.14 0.62 -0.34
CA ILE A 53 3.52 1.92 0.24
C ILE A 53 2.88 3.10 -0.50
N CYS A 54 2.85 3.08 -1.84
CA CYS A 54 2.22 4.14 -2.64
C CYS A 54 0.69 4.11 -2.62
N GLY A 55 0.10 3.03 -2.08
CA GLY A 55 -1.32 2.89 -1.74
C GLY A 55 -1.73 3.67 -0.49
N LEU A 56 -0.79 4.04 0.38
CA LEU A 56 -1.05 4.78 1.61
C LEU A 56 -1.28 6.28 1.36
N PHE A 57 -2.08 6.89 2.23
CA PHE A 57 -2.35 8.34 2.16
C PHE A 57 -1.17 9.18 2.69
N PHE A 58 -0.49 8.70 3.75
CA PHE A 58 0.74 9.29 4.29
C PHE A 58 1.86 8.24 4.44
N PRO A 59 2.59 7.93 3.36
CA PRO A 59 3.66 6.92 3.38
C PRO A 59 4.77 7.21 4.39
N GLN A 60 5.10 8.48 4.60
CA GLN A 60 6.16 8.88 5.54
C GLN A 60 5.86 8.44 6.98
N SER A 61 4.60 8.55 7.43
CA SER A 61 4.22 8.11 8.77
C SER A 61 4.38 6.60 8.95
N PHE A 62 4.11 5.82 7.92
CA PHE A 62 4.32 4.37 7.93
C PHE A 62 5.80 4.01 8.03
N LEU A 63 6.66 4.67 7.25
CA LEU A 63 8.12 4.46 7.31
C LEU A 63 8.68 4.83 8.69
N THR A 64 8.28 5.98 9.24
CA THR A 64 8.68 6.38 10.61
C THR A 64 8.17 5.37 11.65
N GLY A 65 6.91 4.91 11.54
CA GLY A 65 6.35 3.89 12.44
C GLY A 65 7.09 2.56 12.38
N THR A 66 7.59 2.18 11.20
CA THR A 66 8.43 1.01 10.99
C THR A 66 9.77 1.14 11.72
N LEU A 67 10.45 2.28 11.55
CA LEU A 67 11.70 2.57 12.28
C LEU A 67 11.49 2.61 13.79
N GLN A 68 10.39 3.18 14.27
CA GLN A 68 10.03 3.19 15.70
C GLN A 68 9.80 1.77 16.24
N THR A 69 9.08 0.93 15.49
CA THR A 69 8.83 -0.47 15.87
C THR A 69 10.14 -1.24 15.99
N TYR A 70 11.03 -1.08 15.00
CA TYR A 70 12.35 -1.72 15.02
C TYR A 70 13.24 -1.20 16.16
N SER A 71 13.30 0.12 16.33
CA SER A 71 14.05 0.80 17.41
C SER A 71 13.65 0.26 18.78
N ARG A 72 12.34 0.17 19.06
CA ARG A 72 11.82 -0.35 20.33
C ARG A 72 12.11 -1.83 20.54
N LYS A 73 11.99 -2.65 19.49
CA LYS A 73 12.24 -4.10 19.56
C LYS A 73 13.71 -4.42 19.87
N ASN A 74 14.64 -3.61 19.35
CA ASN A 74 16.08 -3.86 19.45
C ASN A 74 16.80 -2.95 20.46
N ASN A 75 16.08 -2.01 21.09
CA ASN A 75 16.62 -1.01 22.02
C ASN A 75 17.75 -0.16 21.40
N ILE A 76 17.58 0.25 20.14
CA ILE A 76 18.53 1.08 19.38
C ILE A 76 17.91 2.47 19.16
N PRO A 77 18.64 3.58 19.31
CA PRO A 77 18.12 4.92 19.02
C PRO A 77 17.61 5.05 17.58
N ILE A 78 16.42 5.64 17.38
CA ILE A 78 15.83 5.76 16.05
C ILE A 78 16.69 6.56 15.06
N ASP A 79 17.43 7.55 15.55
CA ASP A 79 18.24 8.45 14.72
C ASP A 79 19.43 7.76 14.06
N THR A 80 19.82 6.57 14.55
CA THR A 80 20.89 5.76 13.94
C THR A 80 20.35 4.79 12.88
N LEU A 81 19.03 4.62 12.78
CA LEU A 81 18.41 3.68 11.84
C LEU A 81 18.19 4.32 10.47
N ARG A 82 18.41 3.54 9.41
CA ARG A 82 18.10 3.89 8.03
C ARG A 82 17.49 2.68 7.33
N PHE A 83 16.70 2.95 6.29
CA PHE A 83 16.27 1.89 5.38
C PHE A 83 17.41 1.54 4.43
N ASP A 84 17.62 0.25 4.24
CA ASP A 84 18.45 -0.32 3.20
C ASP A 84 17.56 -1.21 2.31
N PHE A 85 18.02 -1.55 1.12
CA PHE A 85 17.23 -2.34 0.18
C PHE A 85 18.08 -3.30 -0.65
N ASP A 86 17.52 -4.47 -0.91
CA ASP A 86 18.05 -5.44 -1.85
C ASP A 86 17.20 -5.47 -3.12
N ILE A 87 17.87 -5.66 -4.26
CA ILE A 87 17.18 -5.82 -5.54
C ILE A 87 16.59 -7.23 -5.60
N MET A 88 15.28 -7.32 -5.82
CA MET A 88 14.56 -8.58 -5.97
C MET A 88 14.30 -8.91 -7.44
N ASN A 89 14.36 -10.20 -7.79
CA ASN A 89 14.06 -10.68 -9.14
C ASN A 89 12.55 -10.94 -9.38
N CYS A 90 11.68 -10.37 -8.54
CA CYS A 90 10.23 -10.47 -8.66
C CYS A 90 9.62 -9.06 -8.81
N THR A 91 8.54 -8.94 -9.58
CA THR A 91 7.77 -7.70 -9.71
C THR A 91 6.34 -7.94 -9.26
N LEU A 92 5.93 -7.28 -8.20
CA LEU A 92 4.55 -7.34 -7.72
C LEU A 92 3.68 -6.31 -8.44
N ASN A 93 2.53 -6.77 -8.93
CA ASN A 93 1.51 -5.89 -9.51
C ASN A 93 0.29 -5.83 -8.59
N GLN A 94 -0.01 -4.64 -8.06
CA GLN A 94 -1.11 -4.44 -7.12
C GLN A 94 -2.48 -4.84 -7.71
N GLN A 95 -2.71 -4.56 -8.99
CA GLN A 95 -3.98 -4.91 -9.63
C GLN A 95 -4.16 -6.43 -9.68
N VAL A 96 -3.09 -7.17 -10.00
CA VAL A 96 -3.13 -8.65 -10.00
C VAL A 96 -3.39 -9.18 -8.59
N ILE A 97 -2.77 -8.59 -7.57
CA ILE A 97 -2.99 -8.96 -6.16
C ILE A 97 -4.46 -8.70 -5.77
N TYR A 98 -5.01 -7.54 -6.12
CA TYR A 98 -6.40 -7.17 -5.87
C TYR A 98 -7.39 -8.14 -6.51
N GLU A 99 -7.20 -8.46 -7.79
CA GLU A 99 -8.06 -9.41 -8.52
C GLU A 99 -8.02 -10.81 -7.90
N ARG A 100 -6.84 -11.27 -7.46
CA ARG A 100 -6.67 -12.55 -6.77
C ARG A 100 -7.36 -12.58 -5.41
N ARG A 101 -7.29 -11.48 -4.62
CA ARG A 101 -7.97 -11.36 -3.33
C ARG A 101 -9.49 -11.38 -3.47
N ILE A 102 -10.05 -10.67 -4.45
CA ILE A 102 -11.48 -10.69 -4.73
C ILE A 102 -11.99 -12.09 -5.09
N ARG A 103 -11.14 -12.92 -5.71
CA ARG A 103 -11.44 -14.33 -6.00
C ARG A 103 -11.30 -15.26 -4.78
N GLY A 104 -10.96 -14.73 -3.60
CA GLY A 104 -10.85 -15.48 -2.35
C GLY A 104 -9.50 -16.17 -2.12
N GLN A 105 -8.45 -15.83 -2.88
CA GLN A 105 -7.12 -16.37 -2.60
C GLN A 105 -6.52 -15.77 -1.32
N LYS A 106 -5.93 -16.63 -0.48
CA LYS A 106 -5.33 -16.26 0.81
C LYS A 106 -3.92 -15.68 0.66
N SER A 107 -3.54 -14.83 1.60
CA SER A 107 -2.30 -14.03 1.62
C SER A 107 -1.02 -14.78 1.21
N ASN A 108 -0.81 -15.99 1.69
CA ASN A 108 0.44 -16.73 1.46
C ASN A 108 0.71 -17.08 -0.02
N SER A 109 -0.31 -17.21 -0.87
CA SER A 109 -0.12 -17.48 -2.31
C SER A 109 -0.14 -16.22 -3.18
N LEU A 110 -0.39 -15.05 -2.60
CA LEU A 110 -0.53 -13.79 -3.34
C LEU A 110 0.82 -13.19 -3.72
N PHE A 111 1.82 -13.41 -2.87
CA PHE A 111 3.14 -12.79 -2.93
C PHE A 111 4.22 -13.74 -3.46
N GLU A 112 3.82 -14.81 -4.16
CA GLU A 112 4.73 -15.79 -4.77
C GLU A 112 5.71 -16.37 -3.73
N ASP A 113 7.02 -16.35 -4.02
CA ASP A 113 8.08 -16.90 -3.19
C ASP A 113 8.63 -15.91 -2.15
N LEU A 114 7.95 -14.77 -1.93
CA LEU A 114 8.38 -13.79 -0.94
C LEU A 114 8.29 -14.37 0.47
N LYS A 115 9.45 -14.53 1.10
CA LYS A 115 9.59 -14.96 2.49
C LYS A 115 9.56 -13.74 3.40
N VAL A 116 8.78 -13.84 4.48
CA VAL A 116 8.81 -12.82 5.54
C VAL A 116 10.24 -12.73 6.09
N PRO A 117 10.87 -11.54 6.11
CA PRO A 117 12.21 -11.38 6.62
C PRO A 117 12.23 -11.55 8.14
N ASP A 118 13.32 -12.11 8.66
CA ASP A 118 13.53 -12.27 10.12
C ASP A 118 13.55 -10.91 10.84
N TYR A 119 14.01 -9.87 10.13
CA TYR A 119 14.05 -8.48 10.57
C TYR A 119 13.62 -7.55 9.43
N GLY A 120 12.59 -6.72 9.68
CA GLY A 120 12.14 -5.69 8.73
C GLY A 120 10.65 -5.78 8.42
N ILE A 121 10.23 -4.98 7.44
CA ILE A 121 8.92 -5.04 6.79
C ILE A 121 9.21 -5.15 5.29
N LEU A 122 8.49 -6.03 4.60
CA LEU A 122 8.53 -6.21 3.13
C LEU A 122 7.48 -5.34 2.43
#